data_AF-A0A2H0AAG0-F1
#
_entry.id   AF-A0A2H0AAG0-F1
#
_cell.length_a   1.000
_cell.length_b   1.000
_cell.length_c   1.000
_cell.angle_alpha   90.00
_cell.angle_beta   90.00
_cell.angle_gamma   90.00
#
_symmetry.space_group_name_H-M   'P 1'
#
loop_
_entity.id
_entity.type
_entity.pdbx_description
1 polymer ?
#
loop_
_entity_poly.entity_id
_entity_poly.type
_entity_poly.pdbx_seq_one_letter_code
_entity_poly.pdbx_strand_id
1 'polypeptide(L)' 'MLRVEIHPEVYNELEQSRSWYENQAKGLGIEFLDEVDRAINLIRQLPNTWTPYCEKTRRFLLHRFPFSIVYANQ' A
#
# COMPACT_ATOMS: atom_id res chain seq x y z
N MET A 1 10.73 -9.13 12.79
CA MET A 1 9.95 -8.28 11.87
C MET A 1 10.46 -8.56 10.46
N LEU A 2 9.59 -8.84 9.49
CA LEU A 2 10.02 -9.03 8.10
C LEU A 2 10.54 -7.72 7.51
N ARG A 3 11.56 -7.83 6.66
CA ARG A 3 12.07 -6.73 5.84
C ARG A 3 11.08 -6.50 4.70
N VAL A 4 10.73 -5.25 4.46
CA VAL A 4 9.91 -4.86 3.30
C VAL A 4 10.83 -4.14 2.35
N GLU A 5 10.80 -4.58 1.09
CA GLU A 5 11.42 -3.87 -0.01
C GLU A 5 10.31 -3.34 -0.90
N ILE A 6 10.37 -2.03 -1.19
CA ILE A 6 9.39 -1.35 -2.02
C ILE A 6 9.99 -1.24 -3.41
N HIS A 7 9.26 -1.74 -4.41
CA HIS A 7 9.67 -1.61 -5.80
C HIS A 7 9.85 -0.12 -6.17
N PRO A 8 10.92 0.29 -6.86
CA PRO A 8 11.20 1.71 -7.10
C PRO A 8 10.05 2.47 -7.78
N GLU A 9 9.29 1.80 -8.65
CA GLU A 9 8.14 2.42 -9.35
C GLU A 9 6.99 2.79 -8.40
N VAL A 10 6.86 2.10 -7.27
CA VAL A 10 5.82 2.38 -6.26
C VAL A 10 6.01 3.77 -5.65
N TYR A 11 7.24 4.27 -5.53
CA TYR A 11 7.47 5.64 -5.04
C TYR A 11 6.82 6.68 -5.97
N ASN A 12 6.90 6.47 -7.28
CA ASN A 12 6.28 7.37 -8.26
C ASN A 12 4.75 7.26 -8.24
N GLU A 13 4.20 6.06 -8.06
CA GLU A 13 2.75 5.86 -7.90
C GLU A 13 2.22 6.50 -6.62
N LEU A 14 2.94 6.35 -5.50
CA LEU A 14 2.58 6.96 -4.22
C LEU A 14 2.62 8.47 -4.29
N GLU A 15 3.65 9.05 -4.89
CA GLU A 15 3.79 10.51 -4.99
C GLU A 15 2.72 11.13 -5.88
N GLN A 16 2.41 10.51 -7.03
CA GLN A 16 1.31 10.93 -7.91
C GLN A 16 -0.04 10.85 -7.19
N SER A 17 -0.31 9.75 -6.50
CA SER A 17 -1.58 9.54 -5.78
C SER A 17 -1.72 10.50 -4.61
N ARG A 18 -0.67 10.68 -3.81
CA ARG A 18 -0.61 11.66 -2.71
C ARG A 18 -0.92 13.07 -3.21
N SER A 19 -0.25 13.49 -4.28
CA SER A 19 -0.45 14.81 -4.87
C SER A 19 -1.85 14.99 -5.44
N TRP A 20 -2.40 13.96 -6.08
CA TRP A 20 -3.76 13.98 -6.60
C TRP A 20 -4.78 14.16 -5.47
N TYR A 21 -4.66 13.40 -4.38
CA TYR A 21 -5.56 13.48 -3.23
C TYR A 21 -5.44 14.80 -2.48
N GLU A 22 -4.23 15.32 -2.27
CA GLU A 22 -4.03 16.63 -1.62
C GLU A 22 -4.69 17.76 -2.41
N ASN A 23 -4.71 17.67 -3.74
CA ASN A 23 -5.41 18.62 -4.59
C ASN A 23 -6.95 18.51 -4.51
N GLN A 24 -7.50 17.36 -4.10
CA GLN A 24 -8.95 17.21 -3.91
C GLN A 24 -9.42 17.87 -2.61
N ALA A 25 -8.67 17.67 -1.52
CA ALA A 25 -8.95 18.27 -0.23
C ALA A 25 -7.67 18.34 0.61
N LYS A 26 -7.52 19.46 1.34
CA LYS A 26 -6.39 19.67 2.24
C LYS A 26 -6.27 18.52 3.25
N GLY A 27 -5.10 17.89 3.30
CA GLY A 27 -4.78 16.79 4.20
C GLY A 27 -5.14 15.40 3.67
N LEU A 28 -5.91 15.27 2.58
CA LEU A 28 -6.34 13.97 2.07
C LEU A 28 -5.15 13.16 1.51
N GLY A 29 -4.11 13.84 1.01
CA GLY A 29 -2.87 13.18 0.58
C GLY A 29 -2.09 12.57 1.74
N ILE A 30 -2.12 13.22 2.91
CA ILE A 30 -1.51 12.71 4.14
C ILE A 30 -2.28 11.48 4.63
N GLU A 31 -3.61 11.57 4.67
CA GLU A 31 -4.46 10.45 5.09
C GLU A 31 -4.29 9.22 4.17
N PHE A 32 -4.02 9.43 2.88
CA PHE A 32 -3.67 8.37 1.95
C PHE A 32 -2.36 7.66 2.35
N LEU A 33 -1.30 8.42 2.64
CA LEU A 33 -0.03 7.84 3.09
C LEU A 33 -0.17 7.10 4.42
N ASP A 34 -0.90 7.65 5.38
CA ASP A 34 -1.16 7.01 6.68
C ASP A 34 -1.93 5.69 6.53
N GLU A 35 -2.82 5.57 5.55
CA GLU A 35 -3.50 4.33 5.21
C GLU A 35 -2.53 3.30 4.61
N VAL A 36 -1.68 3.72 3.68
CA VAL A 36 -0.65 2.86 3.07
C VAL A 36 0.33 2.34 4.11
N ASP A 37 0.83 3.19 5.01
CA ASP A 37 1.76 2.80 6.08
C ASP A 37 1.12 1.80 7.05
N ARG A 38 -0.15 2.02 7.43
CA ARG A 38 -0.91 1.06 8.24
C ARG A 38 -1.05 -0.29 7.53
N ALA A 39 -1.35 -0.29 6.24
CA ALA A 39 -1.48 -1.50 5.45
C ALA A 39 -0.14 -2.27 5.36
N ILE A 40 0.99 -1.57 5.10
CA ILE A 40 2.32 -2.18 5.09
C ILE A 40 2.64 -2.80 6.46
N ASN A 41 2.34 -2.12 7.55
CA ASN A 41 2.56 -2.65 8.90
C ASN A 41 1.74 -3.91 9.18
N LEU A 42 0.50 -3.98 8.72
CA LEU A 42 -0.34 -5.19 8.83
C LEU A 42 0.20 -6.34 7.98
N ILE A 43 0.62 -6.07 6.73
CA ILE A 43 1.25 -7.06 5.86
C ILE A 43 2.52 -7.62 6.51
N ARG A 44 3.35 -6.77 7.12
CA ARG A 44 4.58 -7.19 7.82
C ARG A 44 4.33 -8.12 9.00
N GLN A 45 3.23 -7.91 9.72
CA GLN A 45 2.86 -8.73 10.88
C GLN A 45 2.28 -10.08 10.45
N LEU A 46 1.48 -10.10 9.38
CA LEU A 46 0.72 -11.26 8.93
C LEU A 46 0.84 -11.46 7.40
N PRO A 47 2.05 -11.74 6.88
CA PRO A 47 2.34 -11.77 5.44
C PRO A 47 1.61 -12.89 4.68
N ASN A 48 1.19 -13.96 5.36
CA ASN A 48 0.55 -15.11 4.73
C ASN A 48 -0.99 -15.07 4.81
N THR A 49 -1.55 -14.05 5.46
CA THR A 49 -2.99 -13.98 5.77
C THR A 49 -3.82 -13.43 4.62
N TRP A 50 -3.29 -12.47 3.86
CA TRP A 50 -4.07 -11.76 2.85
C TRP A 50 -4.25 -12.57 1.57
N THR A 51 -5.30 -12.26 0.82
CA THR A 51 -5.79 -13.05 -0.31
C THR A 51 -4.70 -13.34 -1.34
N PRO A 52 -4.49 -14.61 -1.73
CA PRO A 52 -3.63 -14.95 -2.86
C PRO A 52 -4.07 -14.20 -4.11
N TYR A 53 -3.11 -13.74 -4.88
CA TYR A 53 -3.33 -13.03 -6.14
C TYR A 53 -2.55 -13.72 -7.26
N CYS A 54 -2.25 -13.03 -8.37
CA CYS A 54 -1.49 -13.62 -9.46
C CYS A 54 -0.08 -14.04 -9.01
N GLU A 55 0.49 -15.07 -9.62
CA GLU A 55 1.93 -15.38 -9.56
C GLU A 55 2.60 -15.30 -8.17
N LYS A 56 2.22 -16.17 -7.23
CA LYS A 56 2.80 -16.21 -5.86
C LYS A 56 2.73 -14.87 -5.08
N THR A 57 1.96 -13.90 -5.56
CA THR A 57 1.70 -12.65 -4.84
C THR A 57 0.43 -12.75 -4.01
N ARG A 58 0.24 -11.74 -3.18
CA ARG A 58 -0.95 -11.51 -2.36
C ARG A 58 -1.38 -10.07 -2.49
N ARG A 59 -2.65 -9.81 -2.24
CA ARG A 59 -3.24 -8.48 -2.33
C ARG A 59 -3.90 -8.08 -1.02
N PHE A 60 -3.57 -6.88 -0.55
CA PHE A 60 -4.26 -6.20 0.55
C PHE A 60 -5.07 -5.04 -0.02
N LEU A 61 -6.35 -4.92 0.34
CA LEU A 61 -7.20 -3.80 -0.08
C LEU A 61 -7.12 -2.69 0.97
N LEU A 62 -6.87 -1.45 0.54
CA LEU A 62 -7.03 -0.31 1.45
C LEU A 62 -8.52 -0.13 1.79
N HIS A 63 -8.80 0.35 2.99
CA HIS A 63 -10.17 0.46 3.51
C HIS A 63 -10.81 1.77 3.08
N ARG A 64 -10.03 2.86 3.04
CA ARG A 64 -10.50 4.22 2.76
C ARG A 64 -10.29 4.67 1.32
N PHE A 65 -9.31 4.09 0.64
CA PHE A 65 -8.90 4.50 -0.70
C PHE A 65 -9.08 3.34 -1.69
N PRO A 66 -9.43 3.61 -2.96
CA PRO A 66 -9.66 2.60 -4.00
C PRO A 66 -8.35 2.01 -4.54
N PHE A 67 -7.45 1.60 -3.64
CA PHE A 67 -6.14 1.07 -3.95
C PHE A 67 -5.97 -0.31 -3.32
N SER A 68 -5.02 -1.06 -3.88
CA SER A 68 -4.58 -2.32 -3.31
C SER A 68 -3.07 -2.43 -3.33
N ILE A 69 -2.49 -2.96 -2.26
CA ILE A 69 -1.07 -3.28 -2.20
C ILE A 69 -0.91 -4.73 -2.65
N VAL A 70 -0.16 -4.93 -3.74
CA VAL A 70 0.26 -6.25 -4.21
C VAL A 70 1.69 -6.49 -3.70
N TYR A 71 1.92 -7.66 -3.10
CA TYR A 71 3.21 -8.00 -2.51
C TYR A 71 3.52 -9.50 -2.66
N ALA A 72 4.79 -9.86 -2.60
CA ALA A 72 5.24 -11.26 -2.61
C ALA A 72 5.97 -11.58 -1.29
N ASN A 73 5.92 -12.85 -0.87
CA ASN A 73 6.54 -13.34 0.37
C ASN A 73 7.93 -13.95 0.16
N GLN A 74 8.66 -13.51 -0.88
CA GLN A 74 9.97 -14.08 -1.22
C GLN A 74 11.08 -13.51 -0.33
#